data_AF-A0A8B8DMM8-F1
#
_entry.id   AF-A0A8B8DMM8-F1
#
_cell.length_a   1.000
_cell.length_b   1.000
_cell.length_c   1.000
_cell.angle_alpha   90.00
_cell.angle_beta   90.00
_cell.angle_gamma   90.00
#
_symmetry.space_group_name_H-M   'P 1'
#
loop_
_entity.id
_entity.type
_entity.pdbx_description
1 polymer ?
#
loop_
_entity_poly.entity_id
_entity_poly.type
_entity_poly.pdbx_seq_one_letter_code
_entity_poly.pdbx_strand_id
1 'polypeptide(L)'
;MGCINAKKRRKEALRQGLDISTSKRKTYLKTSEDSGNGSPSHPREPAPPIPTLTERQKELIMQSWQKIQEDMSKVGVVMFMRLFETHPDVQDVFMPFKGLTQDDLRHSSQLREHALRVMGTVEKCLARINEPKKMEEMLHDLGTRHVMYSAKVDYVDLIGPQFIWAMQPALEDQWNTELEEAWSDLFKMMAYVMKNAMQF
;
A
#
# COMPACT_ATOMS: atom_id res chain seq x y z
N MET A 1 1.47 -4.97 -36.15
CA MET A 1 2.58 -3.99 -36.09
C MET A 1 2.41 -2.85 -35.06
N GLY A 2 1.55 -2.96 -34.04
CA GLY A 2 1.17 -1.81 -33.19
C GLY A 2 1.80 -1.68 -31.79
N CYS A 3 2.57 -2.67 -31.31
CA CYS A 3 2.98 -2.70 -29.89
C CYS A 3 4.37 -2.08 -29.59
N ILE A 4 5.16 -1.78 -30.63
CA ILE A 4 6.53 -1.29 -30.50
C ILE A 4 6.57 0.23 -30.25
N ASN A 5 5.58 0.98 -30.74
CA ASN A 5 5.54 2.44 -30.67
C ASN A 5 5.12 3.01 -29.31
N ALA A 6 4.40 2.26 -28.47
CA ALA A 6 4.04 2.71 -27.12
C ALA A 6 5.24 2.65 -26.14
N LYS A 7 6.10 1.63 -26.27
CA LYS A 7 7.31 1.46 -25.43
C LYS A 7 8.40 2.48 -25.77
N LYS A 8 8.48 2.92 -27.04
CA LYS A 8 9.46 3.91 -27.50
C LYS A 8 9.16 5.33 -26.97
N ARG A 9 7.88 5.71 -26.92
CA ARG A 9 7.44 7.03 -26.40
C ARG A 9 7.64 7.22 -24.89
N ARG A 10 7.67 6.14 -24.11
CA ARG A 10 7.86 6.19 -22.65
C ARG A 10 9.33 6.38 -22.23
N LYS A 11 10.30 6.08 -23.09
CA LYS A 11 11.73 6.27 -22.82
C LYS A 11 12.25 7.68 -23.17
N GLU A 12 11.50 8.45 -23.94
CA GLU A 12 11.92 9.78 -24.43
C GLU A 12 11.52 10.92 -23.49
N ALA A 13 10.52 10.71 -22.61
CA ALA A 13 10.07 11.68 -21.61
C ALA A 13 10.95 11.76 -20.34
N LEU A 14 11.86 10.80 -20.13
CA LEU A 14 12.67 10.71 -18.90
C LEU A 14 14.05 11.40 -19.01
N ARG A 15 14.32 12.10 -20.12
CA ARG A 15 15.63 12.70 -20.44
C ARG A 15 15.71 14.23 -20.32
N GLN A 16 14.66 14.92 -19.86
CA GLN A 16 14.59 16.38 -19.86
C GLN A 16 14.32 17.04 -18.49
N GLY A 17 14.86 16.48 -17.40
CA GLY A 17 14.63 17.06 -16.06
C GLY A 17 15.79 16.89 -15.10
N LEU A 18 16.95 17.44 -15.44
CA LEU A 18 18.05 17.68 -14.50
C LEU A 18 18.56 19.10 -14.75
N ASP A 19 18.34 20.00 -13.79
CA ASP A 19 19.24 21.11 -13.54
C ASP A 19 19.28 21.45 -12.04
N ILE A 20 20.50 21.77 -11.61
CA ILE A 20 21.05 21.92 -10.27
C ILE A 20 21.12 23.41 -9.97
N SER A 21 20.70 23.89 -8.79
CA SER A 21 21.40 25.03 -8.18
C SER A 21 21.13 25.21 -6.68
N THR A 22 22.22 24.99 -5.94
CA THR A 22 22.76 25.70 -4.76
C THR A 22 21.91 26.76 -4.04
N SER A 23 21.90 26.72 -2.69
CA SER A 23 22.36 27.85 -1.86
C SER A 23 22.39 27.56 -0.34
N LYS A 24 23.61 27.59 0.20
CA LYS A 24 24.06 28.12 1.52
C LYS A 24 23.67 27.44 2.84
N ARG A 25 24.67 26.72 3.37
CA ARG A 25 24.94 26.55 4.82
C ARG A 25 25.16 27.90 5.51
N LYS A 26 24.70 28.02 6.75
CA LYS A 26 25.22 28.98 7.73
C LYS A 26 25.40 28.26 9.06
N THR A 27 26.60 28.36 9.62
CA THR A 27 27.05 27.72 10.86
C THR A 27 27.17 28.73 12.01
N TYR A 28 27.12 28.19 13.24
CA TYR A 28 27.49 28.76 14.56
C TYR A 28 26.49 29.78 15.17
N LEU A 29 25.98 29.59 16.40
CA LEU A 29 26.71 29.64 17.67
C LEU A 29 25.95 28.90 18.80
N LYS A 30 26.71 28.41 19.77
CA LYS A 30 26.28 27.76 21.01
C LYS A 30 26.29 28.81 22.14
N THR A 31 25.20 28.93 22.89
CA THR A 31 25.19 29.56 24.23
C THR A 31 24.36 28.72 25.18
N SER A 32 24.87 28.63 26.40
CA SER A 32 24.49 27.81 27.54
C SER A 32 23.18 28.22 28.22
N GLU A 33 22.52 27.20 28.79
CA GLU A 33 21.74 27.15 30.04
C GLU A 33 20.68 28.24 30.31
N ASP A 34 19.40 27.85 30.32
CA ASP A 34 18.49 28.18 31.43
C ASP A 34 17.34 27.14 31.52
N SER A 35 16.96 26.85 32.76
CA SER A 35 15.96 25.87 33.15
C SER A 35 14.54 26.40 32.97
N GLY A 36 13.64 25.52 32.55
CA GLY A 36 12.21 25.64 32.82
C GLY A 36 11.41 26.55 31.88
N ASN A 37 10.78 25.96 30.87
CA ASN A 37 9.42 26.35 30.53
C ASN A 37 8.67 25.20 29.85
N GLY A 38 7.58 24.75 30.46
CA GLY A 38 6.65 23.82 29.84
C GLY A 38 6.07 24.48 28.59
N SER A 39 6.42 23.96 27.42
CA SER A 39 5.74 24.35 26.19
C SER A 39 4.28 23.91 26.29
N PRO A 40 3.31 24.79 25.96
CA PRO A 40 1.93 24.37 25.81
C PRO A 40 1.90 23.31 24.71
N SER A 41 1.49 22.09 25.07
CA SER A 41 1.11 21.07 24.10
C SER A 41 0.16 21.73 23.11
N HIS A 42 0.63 21.98 21.88
CA HIS A 42 -0.27 22.26 20.78
C HIS A 42 -1.32 21.15 20.79
N PRO A 43 -2.63 21.48 20.76
CA PRO A 43 -3.65 20.48 20.54
C PRO A 43 -3.24 19.73 19.28
N ARG A 44 -2.98 18.42 19.40
CA ARG A 44 -2.78 17.55 18.24
C ARG A 44 -4.03 17.77 17.39
N GLU A 45 -3.86 18.37 16.22
CA GLU A 45 -4.97 18.57 15.29
C GLU A 45 -5.69 17.22 15.15
N PRO A 46 -7.03 17.18 15.30
CA PRO A 46 -7.74 15.91 15.26
C PRO A 46 -7.38 15.21 13.96
N ALA A 47 -6.98 13.94 14.07
CA ALA A 47 -6.61 13.15 12.91
C ALA A 47 -7.73 13.23 11.86
N PRO A 48 -7.40 13.32 10.56
CA PRO A 48 -8.41 13.44 9.53
C PRO A 48 -9.44 12.29 9.62
N PRO A 49 -10.69 12.50 9.21
CA PRO A 49 -11.70 11.45 9.26
C PRO A 49 -11.26 10.25 8.42
N ILE A 50 -11.57 9.04 8.88
CA ILE A 50 -11.31 7.80 8.13
C ILE A 50 -12.06 7.90 6.79
N PRO A 51 -11.38 7.64 5.65
CA PRO A 51 -12.06 7.62 4.36
C PRO A 51 -13.20 6.59 4.35
N THR A 52 -14.37 6.98 3.84
CA THR A 52 -15.56 6.11 3.79
C THR A 52 -15.89 5.71 2.35
N LEU A 53 -16.50 4.54 2.19
CA LEU A 53 -16.97 4.03 0.91
C LEU A 53 -18.46 4.36 0.72
N THR A 54 -18.82 4.81 -0.48
CA THR A 54 -20.22 4.95 -0.90
C THR A 54 -20.87 3.59 -1.12
N GLU A 55 -22.21 3.50 -1.03
CA GLU A 55 -22.93 2.24 -1.30
C GLU A 55 -22.61 1.68 -2.71
N ARG A 56 -22.51 2.57 -3.71
CA ARG A 56 -22.11 2.19 -5.07
C ARG A 56 -20.72 1.56 -5.13
N GLN A 57 -19.73 2.15 -4.45
CA GLN A 57 -18.38 1.59 -4.37
C GLN A 57 -18.40 0.22 -3.68
N LYS A 58 -19.17 0.06 -2.60
CA LYS A 58 -19.31 -1.24 -1.92
C LYS A 58 -19.89 -2.30 -2.84
N GLU A 59 -20.94 -1.99 -3.60
CA GLU A 59 -21.53 -2.91 -4.58
C GLU A 59 -20.52 -3.34 -5.64
N LEU A 60 -19.79 -2.41 -6.23
CA LEU A 60 -18.75 -2.67 -7.24
C LEU A 60 -17.65 -3.60 -6.71
N ILE A 61 -17.16 -3.30 -5.51
CA ILE A 61 -16.14 -4.11 -4.85
C ILE A 61 -16.65 -5.52 -4.58
N MET A 62 -17.85 -5.66 -4.01
CA MET A 62 -18.43 -6.96 -3.68
C MET A 62 -18.71 -7.82 -4.92
N GLN A 63 -19.17 -7.22 -6.02
CA GLN A 63 -19.42 -7.92 -7.28
C GLN A 63 -18.11 -8.39 -7.93
N SER A 64 -17.13 -7.50 -8.04
CA SER A 64 -15.83 -7.83 -8.64
C SER A 64 -15.03 -8.83 -7.81
N TRP A 65 -15.16 -8.79 -6.48
CA TRP A 65 -14.48 -9.72 -5.59
C TRP A 65 -14.81 -11.19 -5.87
N GLN A 66 -16.04 -11.49 -6.31
CA GLN A 66 -16.46 -12.86 -6.65
C GLN A 66 -15.54 -13.49 -7.71
N LYS A 67 -15.18 -12.73 -8.76
CA LYS A 67 -14.22 -13.17 -9.78
C LYS A 67 -12.80 -13.30 -9.22
N ILE A 68 -12.38 -12.36 -8.37
CA ILE A 68 -11.03 -12.36 -7.78
C ILE A 68 -10.83 -13.59 -6.87
N GLN A 69 -11.88 -14.04 -6.16
CA GLN A 69 -11.82 -15.19 -5.27
C GLN A 69 -11.49 -16.50 -6.00
N GLU A 70 -11.89 -16.66 -7.26
CA GLU A 70 -11.60 -17.86 -8.07
C GLU A 70 -10.08 -18.06 -8.27
N ASP A 71 -9.34 -16.96 -8.34
CA ASP A 71 -7.90 -16.92 -8.62
C ASP A 71 -7.08 -16.29 -7.48
N MET A 72 -7.61 -16.30 -6.25
CA MET A 72 -7.09 -15.53 -5.11
C MET A 72 -5.58 -15.70 -4.87
N SER A 73 -5.10 -16.94 -4.88
CA SER A 73 -3.68 -17.26 -4.68
C SER A 73 -2.80 -16.65 -5.77
N LYS A 74 -3.24 -16.76 -7.03
CA LYS A 74 -2.53 -16.24 -8.20
C LYS A 74 -2.49 -14.72 -8.18
N VAL A 75 -3.61 -14.05 -7.91
CA VAL A 75 -3.66 -12.58 -7.78
C VAL A 75 -2.72 -12.10 -6.68
N GLY A 76 -2.76 -12.74 -5.50
CA GLY A 76 -1.89 -12.37 -4.38
C GLY A 76 -0.39 -12.55 -4.70
N VAL A 77 0.00 -13.64 -5.36
CA VAL A 77 1.39 -13.86 -5.78
C VAL A 77 1.80 -12.81 -6.81
N VAL A 78 0.98 -12.56 -7.84
CA VAL A 78 1.27 -11.56 -8.89
C VAL A 78 1.44 -10.16 -8.28
N MET A 79 0.61 -9.80 -7.30
CA MET A 79 0.72 -8.56 -6.54
C MET A 79 2.09 -8.42 -5.87
N PHE A 80 2.52 -9.41 -5.08
CA PHE A 80 3.80 -9.34 -4.36
C PHE A 80 5.02 -9.40 -5.29
N MET A 81 4.95 -10.21 -6.35
CA MET A 81 5.99 -10.27 -7.37
C MET A 81 6.24 -8.88 -7.97
N ARG A 82 5.16 -8.16 -8.32
CA ARG A 82 5.26 -6.79 -8.83
C ARG A 82 5.71 -5.80 -7.76
N LEU A 83 5.28 -5.96 -6.50
CA LEU A 83 5.74 -5.12 -5.40
C LEU A 83 7.26 -5.16 -5.29
N PHE A 84 7.85 -6.35 -5.26
CA PHE A 84 9.31 -6.51 -5.13
C PHE A 84 10.07 -6.12 -6.40
N GLU A 85 9.48 -6.27 -7.58
CA GLU A 85 10.06 -5.78 -8.83
C GLU A 85 10.11 -4.24 -8.87
N THR A 86 9.07 -3.57 -8.37
CA THR A 86 8.94 -2.10 -8.44
C THR A 86 9.54 -1.37 -7.24
N HIS A 87 9.62 -2.05 -6.08
CA HIS A 87 10.11 -1.53 -4.80
C HIS A 87 11.02 -2.58 -4.14
N PRO A 88 12.25 -2.78 -4.65
CA PRO A 88 13.17 -3.80 -4.13
C PRO A 88 13.57 -3.56 -2.66
N ASP A 89 13.51 -2.31 -2.19
CA ASP A 89 13.72 -1.92 -0.80
C ASP A 89 12.65 -2.46 0.16
N VAL A 90 11.48 -2.86 -0.35
CA VAL A 90 10.45 -3.58 0.41
C VAL A 90 10.86 -5.05 0.57
N GLN A 91 11.41 -5.67 -0.47
CA GLN A 91 11.90 -7.05 -0.39
C GLN A 91 13.04 -7.18 0.64
N ASP A 92 13.91 -6.17 0.73
CA ASP A 92 15.06 -6.16 1.64
C ASP A 92 14.71 -6.13 3.13
N VAL A 93 13.52 -5.63 3.49
CA VAL A 93 13.03 -5.66 4.88
C VAL A 93 12.21 -6.91 5.18
N PHE A 94 11.65 -7.54 4.15
CA PHE A 94 10.97 -8.83 4.27
C PHE A 94 12.02 -9.94 4.36
N MET A 95 12.52 -10.19 5.57
CA MET A 95 13.60 -11.15 5.85
C MET A 95 13.43 -12.53 5.16
N PRO A 96 12.23 -13.14 5.09
CA PRO A 96 12.03 -14.41 4.38
C PRO A 96 12.30 -14.35 2.87
N PHE A 97 12.30 -13.16 2.27
CA PHE A 97 12.39 -12.93 0.83
C PHE A 97 13.64 -12.16 0.42
N LYS A 98 14.40 -11.63 1.39
CA LYS A 98 15.61 -10.85 1.13
C LYS A 98 16.63 -11.65 0.32
N GLY A 99 17.13 -11.03 -0.76
CA GLY A 99 18.16 -11.62 -1.62
C GLY A 99 17.68 -12.76 -2.54
N LEU A 100 16.41 -13.17 -2.45
CA LEU A 100 15.84 -14.12 -3.39
C LEU A 100 15.68 -13.51 -4.78
N THR A 101 15.95 -14.28 -5.81
CA THR A 101 15.67 -13.86 -7.18
C THR A 101 14.17 -13.90 -7.47
N GLN A 102 13.75 -13.28 -8.56
CA GLN A 102 12.37 -13.37 -9.03
C GLN A 102 11.95 -14.82 -9.32
N ASP A 103 12.87 -15.68 -9.75
CA ASP A 103 12.56 -17.09 -9.99
C ASP A 103 12.36 -17.86 -8.66
N ASP A 104 13.21 -17.61 -7.67
CA ASP A 104 13.06 -18.19 -6.32
C ASP A 104 11.72 -17.79 -5.69
N LEU A 105 11.35 -16.51 -5.83
CA LEU A 105 10.09 -15.98 -5.31
C LEU A 105 8.87 -16.65 -5.95
N ARG A 106 8.88 -16.90 -7.27
CA ARG A 106 7.78 -17.60 -7.97
C ARG A 106 7.52 -18.99 -7.39
N HIS A 107 8.57 -19.67 -6.97
CA HIS A 107 8.49 -21.03 -6.44
C HIS A 107 8.35 -21.08 -4.92
N SER A 108 8.54 -19.96 -4.20
CA SER A 108 8.46 -19.85 -2.74
C SER A 108 7.07 -20.18 -2.17
N SER A 109 6.98 -21.21 -1.33
CA SER A 109 5.78 -21.52 -0.55
C SER A 109 5.45 -20.43 0.47
N GLN A 110 6.48 -19.85 1.11
CA GLN A 110 6.32 -18.76 2.07
C GLN A 110 5.69 -17.52 1.43
N LEU A 111 6.04 -17.22 0.17
CA LEU A 111 5.41 -16.12 -0.57
C LEU A 111 3.93 -16.41 -0.82
N ARG A 112 3.59 -17.63 -1.25
CA ARG A 112 2.19 -18.04 -1.45
C ARG A 112 1.37 -17.96 -0.16
N GLU A 113 1.91 -18.42 0.96
CA GLU A 113 1.25 -18.33 2.27
C GLU A 113 1.07 -16.88 2.74
N HIS A 114 2.08 -16.02 2.50
CA HIS A 114 1.95 -14.61 2.83
C HIS A 114 0.92 -13.90 1.95
N ALA A 115 0.94 -14.16 0.64
CA ALA A 115 -0.06 -13.68 -0.31
C ALA A 115 -1.48 -14.06 0.15
N LEU A 116 -1.72 -15.32 0.50
CA LEU A 116 -3.02 -15.79 0.99
C LEU A 116 -3.45 -15.09 2.29
N ARG A 117 -2.52 -14.79 3.21
CA ARG A 117 -2.85 -14.02 4.43
C ARG A 117 -3.30 -12.59 4.12
N VAL A 118 -2.70 -11.94 3.12
CA VAL A 118 -3.13 -10.61 2.67
C VAL A 118 -4.49 -10.69 1.98
N MET A 119 -4.68 -11.65 1.06
CA MET A 119 -5.96 -11.82 0.38
C MET A 119 -7.10 -12.14 1.37
N GLY A 120 -6.85 -13.00 2.35
CA GLY A 120 -7.81 -13.30 3.42
C GLY A 120 -8.05 -12.12 4.37
N THR A 121 -7.13 -11.15 4.46
CA THR A 121 -7.37 -9.90 5.17
C THR A 121 -8.33 -9.01 4.39
N VAL A 122 -8.11 -8.87 3.08
CA VAL A 122 -9.04 -8.16 2.18
C VAL A 122 -10.44 -8.79 2.29
N GLU A 123 -10.54 -10.12 2.20
CA GLU A 123 -11.81 -10.83 2.38
C GLU A 123 -12.51 -10.49 3.71
N LYS A 124 -11.76 -10.45 4.81
CA LYS A 124 -12.30 -10.08 6.13
C LYS A 124 -12.78 -8.63 6.19
N CYS A 125 -12.13 -7.71 5.47
CA CYS A 125 -12.62 -6.34 5.31
C CYS A 125 -13.94 -6.35 4.54
N LEU A 126 -14.02 -7.06 3.42
CA LEU A 126 -15.24 -7.12 2.60
C LEU A 126 -16.42 -7.74 3.35
N ALA A 127 -16.17 -8.79 4.14
CA ALA A 127 -17.18 -9.37 5.04
C ALA A 127 -17.70 -8.37 6.09
N ARG A 128 -16.97 -7.28 6.37
CA ARG A 128 -17.30 -6.21 7.32
C ARG A 128 -17.56 -4.88 6.62
N ILE A 129 -17.82 -4.87 5.32
CA ILE A 129 -17.94 -3.63 4.53
C ILE A 129 -19.08 -2.70 5.01
N ASN A 130 -20.05 -3.25 5.73
CA ASN A 130 -21.16 -2.53 6.38
C ASN A 130 -21.01 -2.39 7.90
N GLU A 131 -19.87 -2.79 8.46
CA GLU A 131 -19.56 -2.77 9.89
C GLU A 131 -18.26 -1.98 10.15
N PRO A 132 -18.22 -0.66 9.83
CA PRO A 132 -16.98 0.11 9.76
C PRO A 132 -16.16 0.08 11.05
N LYS A 133 -16.80 0.13 12.22
CA LYS A 133 -16.11 0.04 13.52
C LYS A 133 -15.38 -1.29 13.71
N LYS A 134 -16.02 -2.42 13.37
CA LYS A 134 -15.38 -3.74 13.48
C LYS A 134 -14.25 -3.92 12.47
N MET A 135 -14.38 -3.31 11.29
CA MET A 135 -13.31 -3.30 10.30
C MET A 135 -12.11 -2.49 10.80
N GLU A 136 -12.37 -1.30 11.34
CA GLU A 136 -11.36 -0.41 11.91
C GLU A 136 -10.58 -1.09 13.05
N GLU A 137 -11.27 -1.67 14.04
CA GLU A 137 -10.65 -2.40 15.15
C GLU A 137 -9.71 -3.53 14.64
N MET A 138 -10.18 -4.31 13.67
CA MET A 138 -9.40 -5.41 13.09
C MET A 138 -8.16 -4.91 12.33
N LEU A 139 -8.30 -3.82 11.57
CA LEU A 139 -7.19 -3.21 10.84
C LEU A 139 -6.19 -2.52 11.77
N HIS A 140 -6.67 -1.94 12.88
CA HIS A 140 -5.81 -1.37 13.92
C HIS A 140 -4.93 -2.44 14.57
N ASP A 141 -5.52 -3.58 14.95
CA ASP A 141 -4.77 -4.74 15.47
C ASP A 141 -3.75 -5.27 14.46
N LEU A 142 -4.13 -5.29 13.18
CA LEU A 142 -3.22 -5.65 12.10
C LEU A 142 -2.06 -4.66 11.97
N GLY A 143 -2.32 -3.35 12.01
CA GLY A 143 -1.30 -2.30 11.96
C GLY A 143 -0.32 -2.39 13.14
N THR A 144 -0.83 -2.64 14.35
CA THR A 144 0.02 -2.84 15.55
C THR A 144 0.99 -4.01 15.37
N ARG A 145 0.53 -5.11 14.77
CA ARG A 145 1.42 -6.25 14.44
C ARG A 145 2.45 -5.92 13.35
N HIS A 146 2.15 -5.01 12.42
CA HIS A 146 3.12 -4.58 11.40
C HIS A 146 4.31 -3.84 12.00
N VAL A 147 4.14 -3.16 13.13
CA VAL A 147 5.29 -2.61 13.90
C VAL A 147 6.19 -3.73 14.39
N MET A 148 5.61 -4.82 14.92
CA MET A 148 6.37 -5.99 15.37
C MET A 148 7.10 -6.70 14.22
N TYR A 149 6.59 -6.59 13.00
CA TYR A 149 7.24 -7.11 11.79
C TYR A 149 8.31 -6.17 11.23
N SER A 150 8.59 -5.04 11.89
CA SER A 150 9.51 -3.99 11.40
C SER A 150 9.14 -3.46 10.01
N ALA A 151 7.86 -3.48 9.65
CA ALA A 151 7.38 -2.89 8.41
C ALA A 151 7.43 -1.37 8.51
N LYS A 152 7.94 -0.70 7.48
CA LYS A 152 7.89 0.77 7.41
C LYS A 152 6.45 1.22 7.15
N VAL A 153 6.03 2.28 7.84
CA VAL A 153 4.71 2.89 7.70
C VAL A 153 4.38 3.21 6.23
N ASP A 154 5.35 3.73 5.48
CA ASP A 154 5.18 4.10 4.07
C ASP A 154 5.00 2.89 3.13
N TYR A 155 5.45 1.70 3.52
CA TYR A 155 5.29 0.50 2.69
C TYR A 155 3.84 0.00 2.64
N VAL A 156 3.01 0.39 3.61
CA VAL A 156 1.58 0.02 3.63
C VAL A 156 0.84 0.62 2.42
N ASP A 157 1.20 1.85 2.02
CA ASP A 157 0.56 2.51 0.88
C ASP A 157 0.87 1.83 -0.47
N LEU A 158 1.94 1.04 -0.54
CA LEU A 158 2.38 0.39 -1.77
C LEU A 158 1.52 -0.83 -2.13
N ILE A 159 0.79 -1.40 -1.17
CA ILE A 159 -0.01 -2.63 -1.38
C ILE A 159 -1.18 -2.36 -2.33
N GLY A 160 -1.94 -1.29 -2.11
CA GLY A 160 -3.14 -0.99 -2.90
C GLY A 160 -2.88 -0.93 -4.42
N PRO A 161 -1.92 -0.11 -4.89
CA PRO A 161 -1.58 -0.04 -6.31
C PRO A 161 -1.11 -1.37 -6.93
N GLN A 162 -0.48 -2.25 -6.14
CA GLN A 162 -0.07 -3.57 -6.64
C GLN A 162 -1.25 -4.52 -6.73
N PHE A 163 -2.16 -4.49 -5.75
CA PHE A 163 -3.35 -5.32 -5.74
C PHE A 163 -4.26 -4.97 -6.92
N ILE A 164 -4.53 -3.67 -7.11
CA ILE A 164 -5.39 -3.15 -8.18
C ILE A 164 -4.87 -3.57 -9.55
N TRP A 165 -3.57 -3.50 -9.76
CA TRP A 165 -2.97 -3.96 -11.01
C TRP A 165 -3.04 -5.49 -11.17
N ALA A 166 -2.85 -6.25 -10.09
CA ALA A 166 -2.84 -7.71 -10.15
C ALA A 166 -4.22 -8.32 -10.42
N MET A 167 -5.30 -7.67 -9.97
CA MET A 167 -6.67 -8.15 -10.20
C MET A 167 -7.23 -7.77 -11.57
N GLN A 168 -6.70 -6.72 -12.22
CA GLN A 168 -7.21 -6.21 -13.50
C GLN A 168 -7.36 -7.31 -14.58
N PRO A 169 -6.38 -8.22 -14.78
CA PRO A 169 -6.53 -9.31 -15.75
C PRO A 169 -7.65 -10.30 -15.42
N ALA A 170 -8.01 -10.48 -14.14
CA ALA A 170 -9.09 -11.40 -13.74
C ALA A 170 -10.49 -10.82 -13.95
N LEU A 171 -10.59 -9.49 -14.08
CA LEU A 171 -11.87 -8.78 -14.21
C LEU A 171 -12.27 -8.53 -15.65
N GLU A 172 -11.30 -8.53 -16.58
CA GLU A 172 -11.48 -8.41 -18.02
C GLU A 172 -12.50 -7.31 -18.41
N ASP A 173 -13.69 -7.73 -18.82
CA ASP A 173 -14.81 -6.91 -19.28
C ASP A 173 -15.48 -6.08 -18.18
N GLN A 174 -15.35 -6.50 -16.92
CA GLN A 174 -15.88 -5.77 -15.76
C GLN A 174 -14.98 -4.59 -15.36
N TRP A 175 -13.75 -4.52 -15.86
CA TRP A 175 -12.82 -3.46 -15.48
C TRP A 175 -13.22 -2.09 -16.06
N ASN A 176 -13.28 -1.08 -15.20
CA ASN A 176 -13.48 0.30 -15.59
C ASN A 176 -12.90 1.24 -14.51
N THR A 177 -12.87 2.55 -14.81
CA THR A 177 -12.31 3.57 -13.91
C THR A 177 -13.09 3.68 -12.59
N GLU A 178 -14.42 3.54 -12.62
CA GLU A 178 -15.25 3.60 -11.40
C GLU A 178 -14.88 2.45 -10.43
N LEU A 179 -14.65 1.26 -10.97
CA LEU A 179 -14.22 0.09 -10.20
C LEU A 179 -12.80 0.26 -9.65
N GLU A 180 -11.88 0.78 -10.47
CA GLU A 180 -10.50 1.09 -10.04
C GLU A 180 -10.49 2.08 -8.88
N GLU A 181 -11.29 3.16 -8.98
CA GLU A 181 -11.45 4.16 -7.92
C GLU A 181 -12.06 3.56 -6.65
N ALA A 182 -13.09 2.71 -6.76
CA ALA A 182 -13.70 2.04 -5.61
C ALA A 182 -12.68 1.19 -4.83
N TRP A 183 -11.89 0.37 -5.53
CA TRP A 183 -10.82 -0.41 -4.91
C TRP A 183 -9.70 0.48 -4.35
N SER A 184 -9.34 1.55 -5.06
CA SER A 184 -8.37 2.54 -4.58
C SER A 184 -8.78 3.12 -3.22
N ASP A 185 -10.03 3.52 -3.08
CA ASP A 185 -10.54 4.12 -1.84
C ASP A 185 -10.62 3.11 -0.70
N LEU A 186 -10.96 1.84 -0.98
CA LEU A 186 -10.91 0.77 0.02
C LEU A 186 -9.47 0.61 0.55
N PHE A 187 -8.47 0.52 -0.34
CA PHE A 187 -7.08 0.36 0.09
C PHE A 187 -6.52 1.60 0.79
N LYS A 188 -6.92 2.82 0.40
CA LYS A 188 -6.58 4.05 1.13
C LYS A 188 -7.15 4.04 2.55
N MET A 189 -8.40 3.62 2.72
CA MET A 189 -9.00 3.47 4.05
C MET A 189 -8.24 2.43 4.89
N MET A 190 -7.95 1.26 4.32
CA MET A 190 -7.19 0.21 5.02
C MET A 190 -5.81 0.71 5.45
N ALA A 191 -5.08 1.35 4.54
CA ALA A 191 -3.77 1.92 4.79
C ALA A 191 -3.85 3.01 5.86
N TYR A 192 -4.84 3.89 5.80
CA TYR A 192 -5.05 4.94 6.80
C TYR A 192 -5.14 4.38 8.23
N VAL A 193 -6.03 3.40 8.43
CA VAL A 193 -6.24 2.79 9.76
C VAL A 193 -4.98 2.06 10.24
N MET A 194 -4.36 1.25 9.37
CA MET A 194 -3.14 0.52 9.73
C MET A 194 -1.98 1.46 10.07
N LYS A 195 -1.77 2.50 9.27
CA LYS A 195 -0.67 3.46 9.47
C LYS A 195 -0.84 4.26 10.75
N ASN A 196 -2.07 4.61 11.12
CA ASN A 196 -2.33 5.27 12.40
C ASN A 196 -1.97 4.36 13.58
N ALA A 197 -2.28 3.07 13.50
CA ALA A 197 -1.93 2.08 14.51
C ALA A 197 -0.42 1.76 14.58
N MET A 198 0.36 2.16 13.57
CA MET A 198 1.81 1.97 13.52
C MET A 198 2.61 3.15 14.09
N GLN A 199 1.97 4.29 14.34
CA GLN A 199 2.61 5.52 14.80
C GLN A 199 2.40 5.68 16.31
N PHE A 200 3.46 5.44 17.08
CA PHE A 200 3.51 5.67 18.54
C PHE A 200 4.18 7.01 18.85
#